data_AF-A0A6P0S0I1-F1
#
_entry.id   AF-A0A6P0S0I1-F1
#
_cell.length_a   1.000
_cell.length_b   1.000
_cell.length_c   1.000
_cell.angle_alpha   90.00
_cell.angle_beta   90.00
_cell.angle_gamma   90.00
#
_symmetry.space_group_name_H-M   'P 1'
#
loop_
_entity.id
_entity.type
_entity.pdbx_description
1 polymer ?
#
loop_
_entity_poly.entity_id
_entity_poly.type
_entity_poly.pdbx_seq_one_letter_code
_entity_poly.pdbx_strand_id
1 'polypeptide(L)'
;MSPITTEAAPVAITQLPTQYDLPCDDGIPMETQRHFMQMQMLIDTLYHWLAQREDGYVGGNMFLYFSAAQLKNEDFRGPDVFIVLGVPKGERRSWVVWDEAQAPNVIIELLSDSTATNDKTEKKQVYQNKVRVPEYFWHDPFNPEDLAGFNLQNGVYQPISEDQQKRLVSQQLGLALVRWHGYYKDVEATWLRWATLEGDLIPTPQEEAEQAKQEAAQIQQQAEQAKQEVAQAQQEIAQAQQRVEQLAARLRAMGVNPDDI
;
A
#
# COMPACT_ATOMS: atom_id res chain seq x y z
N MET A 1 -54.55 34.93 9.17
CA MET A 1 -53.17 35.09 8.67
C MET A 1 -52.48 33.76 8.83
N SER A 2 -52.28 33.03 7.74
CA SER A 2 -51.53 31.76 7.72
C SER A 2 -50.12 32.06 7.21
N PRO A 3 -49.06 31.53 7.84
CA PRO A 3 -47.71 31.74 7.34
C PRO A 3 -47.51 30.92 6.07
N ILE A 4 -47.06 31.61 5.02
CA ILE A 4 -46.60 31.00 3.78
C ILE A 4 -45.23 30.39 4.08
N THR A 5 -45.16 29.07 4.11
CA THR A 5 -43.88 28.35 4.11
C THR A 5 -43.28 28.52 2.73
N THR A 6 -42.25 29.36 2.61
CA THR A 6 -41.45 29.50 1.40
C THR A 6 -40.64 28.23 1.23
N GLU A 7 -41.16 27.30 0.45
CA GLU A 7 -40.42 26.14 -0.05
C GLU A 7 -39.28 26.66 -0.94
N ALA A 8 -38.03 26.49 -0.48
CA ALA A 8 -36.87 26.92 -1.22
C ALA A 8 -36.79 26.15 -2.54
N ALA A 9 -36.83 26.89 -3.66
CA ALA A 9 -36.73 26.32 -4.99
C ALA A 9 -35.46 25.46 -5.15
N PRO A 10 -35.52 24.33 -5.87
CA PRO A 10 -34.33 23.54 -6.16
C PRO A 10 -33.39 24.39 -7.01
N VAL A 11 -32.23 24.75 -6.44
CA VAL A 11 -31.13 25.34 -7.19
C VAL A 11 -30.78 24.38 -8.32
N ALA A 12 -30.99 24.82 -9.56
CA ALA A 12 -30.56 24.10 -10.75
C ALA A 12 -29.02 24.05 -10.72
N ILE A 13 -28.46 22.88 -10.45
CA ILE A 13 -27.02 22.64 -10.47
C ILE A 13 -26.61 22.64 -11.95
N THR A 14 -26.13 23.77 -12.46
CA THR A 14 -25.68 23.87 -13.87
C THR A 14 -24.32 23.21 -14.09
N GLN A 15 -23.55 22.95 -13.03
CA GLN A 15 -22.30 22.17 -13.00
C GLN A 15 -22.21 21.40 -11.68
N LEU A 16 -21.88 20.11 -11.74
CA LEU A 16 -21.71 19.29 -10.53
C LEU A 16 -20.49 19.75 -9.73
N PRO A 17 -20.55 19.76 -8.38
CA PRO A 17 -19.42 20.17 -7.55
C PRO A 17 -18.27 19.18 -7.66
N THR A 18 -17.06 19.71 -7.50
CA THR A 18 -15.82 18.93 -7.47
C THR A 18 -15.41 18.64 -6.03
N GLN A 19 -14.34 17.88 -5.84
CA GLN A 19 -13.73 17.66 -4.51
C GLN A 19 -13.35 18.95 -3.76
N TYR A 20 -13.19 20.09 -4.45
CA TYR A 20 -12.85 21.37 -3.86
C TYR A 20 -14.06 22.14 -3.29
N ASP A 21 -15.26 21.76 -3.71
CA ASP A 21 -16.52 22.41 -3.35
C ASP A 21 -17.26 21.67 -2.22
N LEU A 22 -16.76 20.48 -1.84
CA LEU A 22 -17.40 19.57 -0.89
C LEU A 22 -16.62 19.48 0.42
N PRO A 23 -17.31 19.22 1.55
CA PRO A 23 -16.66 18.90 2.82
C PRO A 23 -15.67 17.73 2.68
N CYS A 24 -14.69 17.68 3.57
CA CYS A 24 -13.69 16.60 3.61
C CYS A 24 -13.40 16.09 5.02
N ASP A 25 -14.14 16.56 6.03
CA ASP A 25 -13.99 16.20 7.45
C ASP A 25 -15.34 16.41 8.17
N ASP A 26 -15.68 15.53 9.11
CA ASP A 26 -16.87 15.61 9.99
C ASP A 26 -16.52 15.94 11.46
N GLY A 27 -15.23 16.05 11.80
CA GLY A 27 -14.75 16.39 13.12
C GLY A 27 -14.92 15.28 14.17
N ILE A 28 -15.16 14.03 13.78
CA ILE A 28 -15.32 12.89 14.72
C ILE A 28 -13.94 12.25 15.01
N PRO A 29 -13.46 12.27 16.28
CA PRO A 29 -12.22 11.59 16.70
C PRO A 29 -12.51 10.15 17.16
N MET A 30 -11.58 9.19 17.26
CA MET A 30 -10.31 8.89 16.61
C MET A 30 -10.22 7.36 16.74
N GLU A 31 -9.80 6.67 15.69
CA GLU A 31 -9.69 5.21 15.71
C GLU A 31 -8.81 4.70 16.85
N THR A 32 -9.07 3.48 17.33
CA THR A 32 -8.13 2.83 18.26
C THR A 32 -6.77 2.63 17.59
N GLN A 33 -5.70 2.55 18.38
CA GLN A 33 -4.33 2.36 17.85
C GLN A 33 -4.24 1.20 16.85
N ARG A 34 -4.88 0.06 17.15
CA ARG A 34 -4.82 -1.13 16.28
C ARG A 34 -5.60 -0.93 14.97
N HIS A 35 -6.75 -0.29 15.03
CA HIS A 35 -7.57 0.01 13.85
C HIS A 35 -6.79 0.94 12.90
N PHE A 36 -6.25 2.04 13.43
CA PHE A 36 -5.39 2.96 12.67
C PHE A 36 -4.16 2.25 12.07
N MET A 37 -3.46 1.44 12.86
CA MET A 37 -2.30 0.69 12.37
C MET A 37 -2.67 -0.33 11.28
N GLN A 38 -3.81 -1.00 11.40
CA GLN A 38 -4.32 -1.94 10.40
C GLN A 38 -4.67 -1.23 9.09
N MET A 39 -5.30 -0.06 9.15
CA MET A 39 -5.56 0.79 7.99
C MET A 39 -4.25 1.21 7.32
N GLN A 40 -3.29 1.74 8.09
CA GLN A 40 -1.97 2.13 7.57
C GLN A 40 -1.26 0.96 6.89
N MET A 41 -1.28 -0.23 7.49
CA MET A 41 -0.65 -1.41 6.90
C MET A 41 -1.24 -1.76 5.52
N LEU A 42 -2.58 -1.71 5.38
CA LEU A 42 -3.25 -1.99 4.12
C LEU A 42 -2.97 -0.91 3.07
N ILE A 43 -2.94 0.36 3.46
CA ILE A 43 -2.72 1.50 2.55
C ILE A 43 -1.25 1.58 2.12
N ASP A 44 -0.31 1.54 3.05
CA ASP A 44 1.12 1.72 2.78
C ASP A 44 1.66 0.62 1.86
N THR A 45 1.27 -0.64 2.09
CA THR A 45 1.66 -1.76 1.22
C THR A 45 1.08 -1.61 -0.19
N LEU A 46 -0.14 -1.09 -0.33
CA LEU A 46 -0.72 -0.80 -1.66
C LEU A 46 -0.08 0.41 -2.34
N TYR A 47 0.41 1.41 -1.61
CA TYR A 47 1.18 2.51 -2.21
C TYR A 47 2.41 1.98 -2.95
N HIS A 48 3.15 1.05 -2.34
CA HIS A 48 4.30 0.40 -2.98
C HIS A 48 3.89 -0.45 -4.19
N TRP A 49 2.82 -1.22 -4.06
CA TRP A 49 2.27 -2.00 -5.17
C TRP A 49 1.83 -1.11 -6.35
N LEU A 50 1.13 0.00 -6.09
CA LEU A 50 0.73 0.99 -7.08
C LEU A 50 1.92 1.80 -7.64
N ALA A 51 3.04 1.89 -6.92
CA ALA A 51 4.24 2.56 -7.42
C ALA A 51 4.81 1.84 -8.66
N GLN A 52 4.63 0.52 -8.76
CA GLN A 52 5.02 -0.30 -9.91
C GLN A 52 4.03 -0.21 -11.08
N ARG A 53 2.97 0.60 -10.96
CA ARG A 53 1.94 0.83 -11.98
C ARG A 53 1.96 2.28 -12.45
N GLU A 54 1.49 2.52 -13.67
CA GLU A 54 1.29 3.87 -14.20
C GLU A 54 -0.01 4.51 -13.67
N ASP A 55 -0.98 3.68 -13.30
CA ASP A 55 -2.33 4.06 -12.90
C ASP A 55 -2.71 3.52 -11.52
N GLY A 56 -3.63 4.22 -10.87
CA GLY A 56 -4.30 3.82 -9.65
C GLY A 56 -4.12 4.78 -8.48
N TYR A 57 -5.04 4.67 -7.54
CA TYR A 57 -5.12 5.46 -6.33
C TYR A 57 -5.54 4.56 -5.17
N VAL A 58 -4.92 4.75 -4.00
CA VAL A 58 -5.35 4.15 -2.74
C VAL A 58 -5.59 5.30 -1.75
N GLY A 59 -6.72 5.22 -1.05
CA GLY A 59 -7.08 6.18 -0.01
C GLY A 59 -7.77 5.47 1.14
N GLY A 60 -8.01 6.22 2.21
CA GLY A 60 -8.66 5.73 3.41
C GLY A 60 -9.04 6.89 4.30
N ASN A 61 -10.06 6.67 5.14
CA ASN A 61 -10.65 7.69 6.01
C ASN A 61 -10.89 9.03 5.28
N MET A 62 -11.48 8.93 4.07
CA MET A 62 -11.73 10.05 3.17
C MET A 62 -13.14 9.94 2.63
N PHE A 63 -13.85 11.07 2.51
CA PHE A 63 -15.21 11.06 1.97
C PHE A 63 -15.26 10.61 0.51
N LEU A 64 -16.13 9.65 0.27
CA LEU A 64 -16.53 9.10 -1.01
C LEU A 64 -17.92 9.63 -1.36
N TYR A 65 -17.98 10.51 -2.35
CA TYR A 65 -19.21 11.07 -2.90
C TYR A 65 -19.62 10.32 -4.17
N PHE A 66 -20.82 9.75 -4.16
CA PHE A 66 -21.31 8.89 -5.26
C PHE A 66 -22.70 9.25 -5.77
N SER A 67 -23.39 10.21 -5.14
CA SER A 67 -24.71 10.69 -5.56
C SER A 67 -24.79 12.22 -5.62
N ALA A 68 -24.54 12.78 -6.81
CA ALA A 68 -24.66 14.22 -7.05
C ALA A 68 -26.08 14.76 -6.76
N ALA A 69 -27.10 13.96 -7.07
CA ALA A 69 -28.50 14.31 -6.85
C ALA A 69 -28.89 14.37 -5.37
N GLN A 70 -28.10 13.74 -4.49
CA GLN A 70 -28.42 13.61 -3.06
C GLN A 70 -27.37 14.26 -2.15
N LEU A 71 -26.55 15.18 -2.69
CA LEU A 71 -25.58 15.96 -1.90
C LEU A 71 -26.20 16.69 -0.71
N LYS A 72 -27.47 17.12 -0.81
CA LYS A 72 -28.20 17.76 0.30
C LYS A 72 -28.56 16.81 1.46
N ASN A 73 -28.49 15.50 1.23
CA ASN A 73 -28.84 14.47 2.20
C ASN A 73 -27.60 13.75 2.75
N GLU A 74 -26.40 14.30 2.53
CA GLU A 74 -25.15 13.73 3.02
C GLU A 74 -24.92 12.29 2.55
N ASP A 75 -25.27 11.99 1.29
CA ASP A 75 -25.07 10.67 0.66
C ASP A 75 -23.61 10.48 0.22
N PHE A 76 -22.71 10.58 1.20
CA PHE A 76 -21.29 10.24 1.13
C PHE A 76 -20.98 9.15 2.16
N ARG A 77 -19.85 8.45 1.98
CA ARG A 77 -19.34 7.49 2.96
C ARG A 77 -17.86 7.73 3.19
N GLY A 78 -17.36 7.50 4.39
CA GLY A 78 -15.92 7.45 4.67
C GLY A 78 -15.49 5.98 4.79
N PRO A 79 -15.09 5.30 3.71
CA PRO A 79 -14.49 3.98 3.81
C PRO A 79 -13.11 4.05 4.46
N ASP A 80 -12.79 3.07 5.30
CA ASP A 80 -11.48 2.98 5.95
C ASP A 80 -10.35 2.77 4.94
N VAL A 81 -10.56 1.91 3.93
CA VAL A 81 -9.64 1.76 2.80
C VAL A 81 -10.42 1.60 1.51
N PHE A 82 -9.97 2.27 0.43
CA PHE A 82 -10.49 2.05 -0.91
C PHE A 82 -9.40 2.15 -1.97
N ILE A 83 -9.57 1.39 -3.05
CA ILE A 83 -8.63 1.31 -4.16
C ILE A 83 -9.38 1.60 -5.45
N VAL A 84 -8.80 2.44 -6.30
CA VAL A 84 -9.28 2.75 -7.64
C VAL A 84 -8.17 2.49 -8.66
N LEU A 85 -8.45 1.72 -9.70
CA LEU A 85 -7.54 1.45 -10.82
C LEU A 85 -7.97 2.26 -12.05
N GLY A 86 -7.09 2.43 -13.04
CA GLY A 86 -7.40 3.17 -14.27
C GLY A 86 -7.39 4.68 -14.14
N VAL A 87 -6.98 5.23 -13.00
CA VAL A 87 -6.99 6.67 -12.70
C VAL A 87 -5.57 7.22 -12.56
N PRO A 88 -5.33 8.50 -12.89
CA PRO A 88 -4.01 9.10 -12.71
C PRO A 88 -3.68 9.26 -11.23
N LYS A 89 -2.40 9.10 -10.90
CA LYS A 89 -1.86 9.40 -9.58
C LYS A 89 -2.05 10.88 -9.25
N GLY A 90 -2.20 11.19 -7.96
CA GLY A 90 -2.25 12.55 -7.45
C GLY A 90 -3.03 12.65 -6.16
N GLU A 91 -2.87 13.77 -5.46
CA GLU A 91 -3.62 14.07 -4.24
C GLU A 91 -5.12 14.19 -4.54
N ARG A 92 -5.96 13.80 -3.56
CA ARG A 92 -7.40 14.01 -3.53
C ARG A 92 -7.81 14.51 -2.14
N ARG A 93 -8.76 15.45 -2.08
CA ARG A 93 -9.40 15.91 -0.82
C ARG A 93 -10.58 15.02 -0.43
N SER A 94 -11.27 14.51 -1.44
CA SER A 94 -12.36 13.55 -1.36
C SER A 94 -12.39 12.76 -2.66
N TRP A 95 -12.94 11.55 -2.63
CA TRP A 95 -13.18 10.79 -3.85
C TRP A 95 -14.58 11.12 -4.37
N VAL A 96 -14.66 11.80 -5.50
CA VAL A 96 -15.93 12.22 -6.09
C VAL A 96 -16.16 11.44 -7.38
N VAL A 97 -17.06 10.46 -7.35
CA VAL A 97 -17.23 9.46 -8.43
C VAL A 97 -17.56 10.10 -9.78
N TRP A 98 -18.34 11.19 -9.81
CA TRP A 98 -18.67 11.88 -11.07
C TRP A 98 -17.57 12.84 -11.55
N ASP A 99 -16.69 13.28 -10.66
CA ASP A 99 -15.53 14.14 -10.98
C ASP A 99 -14.41 13.27 -11.56
N GLU A 100 -14.14 12.12 -10.92
CA GLU A 100 -13.16 11.13 -11.38
C GLU A 100 -13.68 10.24 -12.52
N ALA A 101 -15.00 10.28 -12.78
CA ALA A 101 -15.71 9.35 -13.66
C ALA A 101 -15.48 7.85 -13.34
N GLN A 102 -15.08 7.55 -12.10
CA GLN A 102 -14.67 6.22 -11.68
C GLN A 102 -15.06 5.96 -10.22
N ALA A 103 -15.69 4.82 -9.98
CA ALA A 103 -15.97 4.31 -8.63
C ALA A 103 -14.81 3.43 -8.13
N PRO A 104 -14.64 3.28 -6.81
CA PRO A 104 -13.66 2.34 -6.27
C PRO A 104 -13.86 0.91 -6.80
N ASN A 105 -12.74 0.24 -7.08
CA ASN A 105 -12.70 -1.17 -7.44
C ASN A 105 -12.88 -2.06 -6.20
N VAL A 106 -12.25 -1.65 -5.10
CA VAL A 106 -12.23 -2.37 -3.83
C VAL A 106 -12.48 -1.40 -2.68
N ILE A 107 -13.31 -1.80 -1.72
CA ILE A 107 -13.45 -1.13 -0.41
C ILE A 107 -13.22 -2.16 0.70
N ILE A 108 -12.52 -1.74 1.75
CA ILE A 108 -12.35 -2.48 3.01
C ILE A 108 -12.81 -1.61 4.16
N GLU A 109 -13.69 -2.14 5.00
CA GLU A 109 -14.11 -1.51 6.27
C GLU A 109 -13.50 -2.30 7.44
N LEU A 110 -12.88 -1.59 8.37
CA LEU A 110 -12.33 -2.11 9.60
C LEU A 110 -13.37 -1.95 10.71
N LEU A 111 -13.82 -3.08 11.24
CA LEU A 111 -14.93 -3.11 12.16
C LEU A 111 -14.53 -2.57 13.55
N SER A 112 -15.51 -1.94 14.19
CA SER A 112 -15.49 -1.60 15.61
C SER A 112 -16.82 -1.98 16.25
N ASP A 113 -16.87 -2.10 17.58
CA ASP A 113 -18.11 -2.43 18.30
C ASP A 113 -19.27 -1.47 17.95
N SER A 114 -18.97 -0.19 17.69
CA SER A 114 -19.97 0.83 17.35
C SER A 114 -20.41 0.83 15.89
N THR A 115 -19.57 0.37 14.96
CA THR A 115 -19.84 0.45 13.51
C THR A 115 -20.17 -0.90 12.87
N ALA A 116 -19.81 -2.02 13.50
CA ALA A 116 -19.85 -3.34 12.87
C ALA A 116 -21.21 -3.74 12.26
N THR A 117 -22.31 -3.38 12.93
CA THR A 117 -23.66 -3.65 12.39
C THR A 117 -23.91 -2.84 11.12
N ASN A 118 -23.54 -1.57 11.11
CA ASN A 118 -23.72 -0.66 9.98
C ASN A 118 -22.85 -1.09 8.78
N ASP A 119 -21.58 -1.41 9.03
CA ASP A 119 -20.62 -1.86 8.01
C ASP A 119 -21.09 -3.17 7.33
N LYS A 120 -21.64 -4.11 8.10
CA LYS A 120 -22.13 -5.39 7.56
C LYS A 120 -23.50 -5.29 6.87
N THR A 121 -24.23 -4.20 7.06
CA THR A 121 -25.62 -4.06 6.57
C THR A 121 -25.78 -2.84 5.65
N GLU A 122 -26.07 -1.66 6.18
CA GLU A 122 -26.45 -0.47 5.40
C GLU A 122 -25.31 0.00 4.48
N LYS A 123 -24.07 0.12 4.99
CA LYS A 123 -22.91 0.49 4.17
C LYS A 123 -22.67 -0.50 3.04
N LYS A 124 -22.68 -1.81 3.34
CA LYS A 124 -22.61 -2.87 2.34
C LYS A 124 -23.69 -2.69 1.25
N GLN A 125 -24.94 -2.41 1.63
CA GLN A 125 -26.02 -2.19 0.66
C GLN A 125 -25.82 -0.92 -0.18
N VAL A 126 -25.30 0.16 0.41
CA VAL A 126 -24.94 1.39 -0.32
C VAL A 126 -23.87 1.11 -1.36
N TYR A 127 -22.77 0.45 -0.96
CA TYR A 127 -21.70 0.08 -1.89
C TYR A 127 -22.19 -0.86 -3.00
N GLN A 128 -23.09 -1.78 -2.69
CA GLN A 128 -23.69 -2.71 -3.66
C GLN A 128 -24.63 -2.02 -4.66
N ASN A 129 -25.57 -1.21 -4.15
CA ASN A 129 -26.74 -0.78 -4.91
C ASN A 129 -26.56 0.60 -5.53
N LYS A 130 -25.84 1.49 -4.84
CA LYS A 130 -25.62 2.87 -5.28
C LYS A 130 -24.26 3.02 -5.96
N VAL A 131 -23.19 2.64 -5.26
CA VAL A 131 -21.80 2.87 -5.74
C VAL A 131 -21.35 1.83 -6.77
N ARG A 132 -21.90 0.60 -6.69
CA ARG A 132 -21.55 -0.53 -7.56
C ARG A 132 -20.08 -0.94 -7.48
N VAL A 133 -19.53 -0.92 -6.26
CA VAL A 133 -18.14 -1.35 -6.01
C VAL A 133 -18.00 -2.84 -6.35
N PRO A 134 -17.05 -3.24 -7.21
CA PRO A 134 -16.86 -4.63 -7.60
C PRO A 134 -16.55 -5.57 -6.43
N GLU A 135 -15.70 -5.15 -5.49
CA GLU A 135 -15.36 -5.97 -4.32
C GLU A 135 -15.43 -5.20 -3.01
N TYR A 136 -16.03 -5.82 -2.00
CA TYR A 136 -16.18 -5.25 -0.67
C TYR A 136 -15.71 -6.24 0.38
N PHE A 137 -14.90 -5.77 1.32
CA PHE A 137 -14.39 -6.57 2.42
C PHE A 137 -14.67 -5.88 3.75
N TRP A 138 -14.74 -6.69 4.82
CA TRP A 138 -14.60 -6.17 6.17
C TRP A 138 -13.67 -7.04 7.00
N HIS A 139 -13.10 -6.44 8.04
CA HIS A 139 -12.24 -7.13 8.99
C HIS A 139 -12.32 -6.50 10.38
N ASP A 140 -12.47 -7.30 11.44
CA ASP A 140 -12.30 -6.83 12.81
C ASP A 140 -10.83 -7.00 13.27
N PRO A 141 -10.08 -5.90 13.53
CA PRO A 141 -8.70 -5.98 14.00
C PRO A 141 -8.53 -6.61 15.41
N PHE A 142 -9.60 -6.69 16.20
CA PHE A 142 -9.61 -7.30 17.53
C PHE A 142 -10.18 -8.71 17.54
N ASN A 143 -10.93 -9.09 16.50
CA ASN A 143 -11.40 -10.45 16.26
C ASN A 143 -11.03 -10.89 14.83
N PRO A 144 -9.80 -11.40 14.60
CA PRO A 144 -9.28 -11.63 13.26
C PRO A 144 -10.04 -12.69 12.44
N GLU A 145 -10.88 -13.50 13.09
CA GLU A 145 -11.75 -14.46 12.41
C GLU A 145 -13.03 -13.81 11.82
N ASP A 146 -13.36 -12.58 12.22
CA ASP A 146 -14.43 -11.78 11.62
C ASP A 146 -13.90 -11.04 10.40
N LEU A 147 -13.64 -11.81 9.35
CA LEU A 147 -13.16 -11.38 8.05
C LEU A 147 -14.10 -11.93 6.99
N ALA A 148 -14.57 -11.08 6.08
CA ALA A 148 -15.34 -11.53 4.93
C ALA A 148 -15.08 -10.66 3.71
N GLY A 149 -15.20 -11.27 2.53
CA GLY A 149 -15.11 -10.62 1.24
C GLY A 149 -16.34 -10.90 0.40
N PHE A 150 -16.67 -9.98 -0.49
CA PHE A 150 -17.81 -10.08 -1.40
C PHE A 150 -17.42 -9.56 -2.77
N ASN A 151 -17.86 -10.27 -3.81
CA ASN A 151 -17.76 -9.78 -5.18
C ASN A 151 -19.14 -9.49 -5.77
N LEU A 152 -19.25 -8.40 -6.53
CA LEU A 152 -20.50 -7.95 -7.13
C LEU A 152 -20.78 -8.78 -8.38
N GLN A 153 -21.82 -9.61 -8.34
CA GLN A 153 -22.25 -10.42 -9.48
C GLN A 153 -23.72 -10.13 -9.78
N ASN A 154 -24.02 -9.76 -11.03
CA ASN A 154 -25.38 -9.41 -11.45
C ASN A 154 -26.05 -8.36 -10.54
N GLY A 155 -25.25 -7.41 -10.03
CA GLY A 155 -25.72 -6.33 -9.16
C GLY A 155 -25.94 -6.71 -7.68
N VAL A 156 -25.57 -7.93 -7.27
CA VAL A 156 -25.70 -8.42 -5.89
C VAL A 156 -24.36 -8.99 -5.41
N TYR A 157 -23.98 -8.67 -4.17
CA TYR A 157 -22.77 -9.21 -3.56
C TYR A 157 -22.91 -10.68 -3.24
N GLN A 158 -21.99 -11.48 -3.78
CA GLN A 158 -21.81 -12.88 -3.44
C GLN A 158 -20.58 -13.02 -2.52
N PRO A 159 -20.63 -13.86 -1.46
CA PRO A 159 -19.47 -14.09 -0.61
C PRO A 159 -18.29 -14.68 -1.41
N ILE A 160 -17.09 -14.18 -1.14
CA ILE A 160 -15.84 -14.77 -1.60
C ILE A 160 -15.45 -15.84 -0.58
N SER A 161 -15.29 -17.09 -1.04
CA SER A 161 -14.79 -18.17 -0.18
C SER A 161 -13.28 -18.06 -0.02
N GLU A 162 -12.81 -18.39 1.18
CA GLU A 162 -11.38 -18.55 1.42
C GLU A 162 -10.79 -19.68 0.57
N ASP A 163 -9.56 -19.51 0.10
CA ASP A 163 -8.83 -20.58 -0.58
C ASP A 163 -8.24 -21.60 0.42
N GLN A 164 -7.47 -22.57 -0.10
CA GLN A 164 -6.87 -23.63 0.72
C GLN A 164 -5.90 -23.10 1.79
N GLN A 165 -5.34 -21.90 1.58
CA GLN A 165 -4.44 -21.21 2.49
C GLN A 165 -5.19 -20.21 3.38
N LYS A 166 -6.53 -20.27 3.41
CA LYS A 166 -7.41 -19.38 4.16
C LYS A 166 -7.30 -17.90 3.77
N ARG A 167 -7.02 -17.62 2.50
CA ARG A 167 -6.87 -16.27 1.95
C ARG A 167 -8.14 -15.84 1.22
N LEU A 168 -8.44 -14.54 1.23
CA LEU A 168 -9.48 -13.96 0.39
C LEU A 168 -8.84 -13.31 -0.83
N VAL A 169 -9.06 -13.89 -2.01
CA VAL A 169 -8.46 -13.41 -3.26
C VAL A 169 -9.31 -12.28 -3.86
N SER A 170 -8.68 -11.13 -4.08
CA SER A 170 -9.21 -10.01 -4.86
C SER A 170 -8.93 -10.26 -6.34
N GLN A 171 -9.97 -10.44 -7.14
CA GLN A 171 -9.86 -10.56 -8.59
C GLN A 171 -9.55 -9.21 -9.23
N GLN A 172 -10.02 -8.10 -8.64
CA GLN A 172 -9.74 -6.75 -9.12
C GLN A 172 -8.25 -6.41 -9.05
N LEU A 173 -7.59 -6.76 -7.95
CA LEU A 173 -6.19 -6.39 -7.71
C LEU A 173 -5.21 -7.49 -8.13
N GLY A 174 -5.66 -8.73 -8.29
CA GLY A 174 -4.75 -9.87 -8.47
C GLY A 174 -3.88 -10.10 -7.23
N LEU A 175 -4.42 -9.81 -6.05
CA LEU A 175 -3.77 -9.96 -4.75
C LEU A 175 -4.67 -10.76 -3.81
N ALA A 176 -4.10 -11.25 -2.71
CA ALA A 176 -4.82 -11.94 -1.66
C ALA A 176 -4.72 -11.18 -0.34
N LEU A 177 -5.84 -11.09 0.39
CA LEU A 177 -5.86 -10.69 1.78
C LEU A 177 -5.56 -11.91 2.65
N VAL A 178 -4.56 -11.78 3.50
CA VAL A 178 -4.06 -12.87 4.36
C VAL A 178 -3.98 -12.41 5.80
N ARG A 179 -4.27 -13.33 6.74
CA ARG A 179 -4.03 -13.12 8.16
C ARG A 179 -2.61 -13.52 8.49
N TRP A 180 -1.85 -12.59 9.06
CA TRP A 180 -0.46 -12.78 9.44
C TRP A 180 -0.27 -12.42 10.90
N HIS A 181 0.27 -13.35 11.70
CA HIS A 181 0.58 -13.11 13.11
C HIS A 181 2.02 -12.61 13.26
N GLY A 182 2.19 -11.46 13.89
CA GLY A 182 3.51 -10.90 14.17
C GLY A 182 3.48 -9.47 14.70
N TYR A 183 4.66 -8.86 14.71
CA TYR A 183 4.87 -7.51 15.23
C TYR A 183 4.76 -6.47 14.12
N TYR A 184 3.94 -5.45 14.34
CA TYR A 184 3.93 -4.23 13.53
C TYR A 184 3.92 -3.02 14.46
N LYS A 185 4.92 -2.14 14.31
CA LYS A 185 5.11 -0.97 15.18
C LYS A 185 5.03 -1.33 16.68
N ASP A 186 5.77 -2.36 17.07
CA ASP A 186 5.87 -2.90 18.43
C ASP A 186 4.58 -3.53 19.01
N VAL A 187 3.55 -3.71 18.18
CA VAL A 187 2.30 -4.39 18.57
C VAL A 187 2.27 -5.79 17.96
N GLU A 188 2.21 -6.80 18.84
CA GLU A 188 1.95 -8.19 18.44
C GLU A 188 0.44 -8.42 18.26
N ALA A 189 0.04 -8.82 17.07
CA ALA A 189 -1.34 -9.17 16.75
C ALA A 189 -1.40 -10.06 15.49
N THR A 190 -2.61 -10.54 15.19
CA THR A 190 -2.93 -11.01 13.84
C THR A 190 -3.39 -9.82 13.02
N TRP A 191 -2.64 -9.51 11.96
CA TRP A 191 -2.87 -8.41 11.05
C TRP A 191 -3.39 -8.94 9.70
N LEU A 192 -4.24 -8.16 9.05
CA LEU A 192 -4.61 -8.37 7.65
C LEU A 192 -3.56 -7.73 6.73
N ARG A 193 -2.99 -8.51 5.81
CA ARG A 193 -1.97 -8.05 4.86
C ARG A 193 -2.33 -8.40 3.43
N TRP A 194 -1.81 -7.62 2.50
CA TRP A 194 -1.79 -7.99 1.09
C TRP A 194 -0.64 -8.96 0.80
N ALA A 195 -0.93 -9.97 0.00
CA ALA A 195 0.04 -10.91 -0.54
C ALA A 195 -0.16 -11.05 -2.05
N THR A 196 0.91 -11.42 -2.75
CA THR A 196 0.84 -11.92 -4.12
C THR A 196 0.04 -13.24 -4.17
N LEU A 197 -0.39 -13.66 -5.35
CA LEU A 197 -1.12 -14.92 -5.50
C LEU A 197 -0.21 -16.13 -5.19
N GLU A 198 1.09 -15.98 -5.38
CA GLU A 198 2.15 -16.92 -5.03
C GLU A 198 2.32 -17.08 -3.51
N GLY A 199 1.86 -16.09 -2.73
CA GLY A 199 1.86 -16.12 -1.27
C GLY A 199 2.90 -15.21 -0.61
N ASP A 200 3.64 -14.41 -1.38
CA ASP A 200 4.60 -13.45 -0.85
C ASP A 200 3.88 -12.23 -0.28
N LEU A 201 4.16 -11.88 0.97
CA LEU A 201 3.61 -10.68 1.58
C LEU A 201 4.16 -9.44 0.87
N ILE A 202 3.28 -8.48 0.56
CA ILE A 202 3.74 -7.16 0.12
C ILE A 202 4.41 -6.49 1.33
N PRO A 203 5.68 -6.11 1.23
CA PRO A 203 6.43 -5.57 2.35
C PRO A 203 5.86 -4.22 2.76
N THR A 204 5.87 -3.97 4.06
CA THR A 204 5.62 -2.65 4.63
C THR A 204 6.82 -1.73 4.36
N PRO A 205 6.65 -0.40 4.41
CA PRO A 205 7.76 0.53 4.26
C PRO A 205 8.92 0.28 5.24
N GLN A 206 8.60 -0.20 6.45
CA GLN A 206 9.58 -0.53 7.47
C GLN A 206 10.41 -1.78 7.09
N GLU A 207 9.75 -2.82 6.57
CA GLU A 207 10.41 -4.03 6.08
C GLU A 207 11.28 -3.73 4.86
N GLU A 208 10.79 -2.92 3.91
CA GLU A 208 11.57 -2.48 2.74
C GLU A 208 12.81 -1.69 3.16
N ALA A 209 12.66 -0.73 4.08
CA ALA A 209 13.77 0.09 4.55
C ALA A 209 14.83 -0.75 5.27
N GLU A 210 14.41 -1.78 6.02
CA GLU A 210 15.34 -2.70 6.68
C GLU A 210 16.06 -3.59 5.67
N GLN A 211 15.34 -4.13 4.68
CA GLN A 211 15.95 -4.90 3.60
C GLN A 211 16.99 -4.05 2.82
N ALA A 212 16.64 -2.83 2.44
CA ALA A 212 17.54 -1.93 1.73
C ALA A 212 18.80 -1.59 2.55
N LYS A 213 18.68 -1.45 3.88
CA LYS A 213 19.84 -1.26 4.78
C LYS A 213 20.74 -2.49 4.81
N GLN A 214 20.15 -3.68 4.89
CA GLN A 214 20.90 -4.93 4.92
C GLN A 214 21.65 -5.16 3.61
N GLU A 215 20.99 -4.94 2.47
CA GLU A 215 21.61 -5.01 1.15
C GLU A 215 22.74 -3.98 0.99
N ALA A 216 22.53 -2.73 1.40
CA ALA A 216 23.57 -1.70 1.36
C ALA A 216 24.77 -2.06 2.24
N ALA A 217 24.55 -2.62 3.44
CA ALA A 217 25.62 -3.08 4.32
C ALA A 217 26.42 -4.24 3.70
N GLN A 218 25.74 -5.20 3.07
CA GLN A 218 26.41 -6.31 2.37
C GLN A 218 27.25 -5.81 1.19
N ILE A 219 26.72 -4.90 0.37
CA ILE A 219 27.45 -4.31 -0.75
C ILE A 219 28.68 -3.54 -0.26
N GLN A 220 28.56 -2.77 0.82
CA GLN A 220 29.68 -2.06 1.43
C GLN A 220 30.75 -3.02 1.94
N GLN A 221 30.36 -4.11 2.60
CA GLN A 221 31.30 -5.12 3.07
C GLN A 221 32.06 -5.80 1.92
N GLN A 222 31.36 -6.15 0.84
CA GLN A 222 31.99 -6.74 -0.34
C GLN A 222 32.93 -5.75 -1.04
N ALA A 223 32.55 -4.48 -1.15
CA ALA A 223 33.39 -3.45 -1.73
C ALA A 223 34.67 -3.21 -0.90
N GLU A 224 34.58 -3.28 0.43
CA GLU A 224 35.74 -3.14 1.30
C GLU A 224 36.68 -4.36 1.19
N GLN A 225 36.13 -5.57 1.14
CA GLN A 225 36.92 -6.79 0.90
C GLN A 225 37.66 -6.72 -0.44
N ALA A 226 36.97 -6.33 -1.52
CA ALA A 226 37.59 -6.18 -2.83
C ALA A 226 38.71 -5.11 -2.83
N LYS A 227 38.54 -4.00 -2.11
CA LYS A 227 39.60 -2.99 -1.95
C LYS A 227 40.81 -3.54 -1.21
N GLN A 228 40.59 -4.33 -0.16
CA GLN A 228 41.67 -4.96 0.61
C GLN A 228 42.44 -5.97 -0.23
N GLU A 229 41.74 -6.79 -1.03
CA GLU A 229 42.37 -7.74 -1.96
C GLU A 229 43.21 -7.02 -3.02
N VAL A 230 42.67 -5.93 -3.61
CA VAL A 230 43.42 -5.11 -4.58
C VAL A 230 44.65 -4.48 -3.94
N ALA A 231 44.53 -3.93 -2.72
CA ALA A 231 45.66 -3.35 -2.00
C ALA A 231 46.73 -4.40 -1.68
N GLN A 232 46.33 -5.60 -1.27
CA GLN A 232 47.25 -6.70 -1.00
C GLN A 232 47.96 -7.15 -2.29
N ALA A 233 47.23 -7.33 -3.39
CA ALA A 233 47.81 -7.70 -4.68
C ALA A 233 48.81 -6.63 -5.17
N GLN A 234 48.50 -5.35 -5.00
CA GLN A 234 49.41 -4.25 -5.32
C GLN A 234 50.68 -4.29 -4.46
N GLN A 235 50.54 -4.58 -3.16
CA GLN A 235 51.68 -4.72 -2.26
C GLN A 235 52.56 -5.93 -2.64
N GLU A 236 51.97 -7.06 -3.00
CA GLU A 236 52.69 -8.24 -3.47
C GLU A 236 53.43 -7.99 -4.78
N ILE A 237 52.80 -7.30 -5.74
CA ILE A 237 53.44 -6.87 -6.99
C ILE A 237 54.64 -5.94 -6.70
N ALA A 238 54.46 -4.95 -5.83
CA ALA A 238 55.53 -4.02 -5.47
C ALA A 238 56.72 -4.73 -4.79
N GLN A 239 56.44 -5.69 -3.89
CA GLN A 239 57.49 -6.51 -3.26
C GLN A 239 58.20 -7.43 -4.26
N ALA A 240 57.46 -8.03 -5.20
CA ALA A 240 58.05 -8.86 -6.25
C ALA A 240 58.97 -8.03 -7.16
N GLN A 241 58.54 -6.84 -7.57
CA GLN A 241 59.35 -5.90 -8.36
C GLN A 241 60.64 -5.52 -7.62
N GLN A 242 60.55 -5.19 -6.32
CA GLN A 242 61.71 -4.84 -5.52
C GLN A 242 62.71 -6.01 -5.39
N ARG A 243 62.22 -7.24 -5.22
CA ARG A 243 63.07 -8.44 -5.17
C ARG A 243 63.76 -8.71 -6.50
N VAL A 244 63.05 -8.58 -7.61
CA VAL A 244 63.61 -8.71 -8.96
C VAL A 244 64.73 -7.70 -9.17
N GLU A 245 64.52 -6.44 -8.78
CA GLU A 245 65.53 -5.39 -8.90
C GLU A 245 66.77 -5.64 -8.02
N GLN A 246 66.57 -6.09 -6.78
CA GLN A 246 67.68 -6.47 -5.88
C GLN A 246 68.50 -7.65 -6.41
N LEU A 247 67.82 -8.67 -6.97
CA LEU A 247 68.49 -9.82 -7.58
C LEU A 247 69.28 -9.41 -8.83
N ALA A 248 68.69 -8.59 -9.70
CA ALA A 248 69.38 -8.05 -10.87
C ALA A 248 70.62 -7.23 -10.47
N ALA A 249 70.54 -6.40 -9.42
CA ALA A 249 71.68 -5.65 -8.91
C ALA A 249 72.80 -6.58 -8.37
N ARG A 250 72.44 -7.66 -7.65
CA ARG A 250 73.43 -8.65 -7.18
C ARG A 250 74.09 -9.41 -8.32
N LEU A 251 73.34 -9.81 -9.35
CA LEU A 251 73.87 -10.48 -10.54
C LEU A 251 74.90 -9.58 -11.27
N ARG A 252 74.55 -8.31 -11.48
CA ARG A 252 75.47 -7.31 -12.06
C ARG A 252 76.75 -7.16 -11.22
N ALA A 253 76.65 -7.14 -9.89
CA ALA A 253 77.81 -7.06 -8.99
C ALA A 253 78.72 -8.30 -9.06
N MET A 254 78.17 -9.46 -9.45
CA MET A 254 78.92 -10.70 -9.69
C MET A 254 79.46 -10.81 -11.13
N GLY A 255 79.29 -9.77 -11.97
CA GLY A 255 79.76 -9.76 -13.35
C GLY A 255 78.88 -10.52 -14.34
N VAL A 256 77.66 -10.91 -13.95
CA VAL A 256 76.68 -11.58 -14.81
C VAL A 256 75.64 -10.56 -15.25
N ASN A 257 75.42 -10.43 -16.56
CA ASN A 257 74.38 -9.56 -17.09
C ASN A 257 73.00 -10.22 -16.91
N PRO A 258 72.05 -9.61 -16.17
CA PRO A 258 70.73 -10.20 -15.92
C PRO A 258 69.88 -10.37 -17.18
N ASP A 259 70.15 -9.59 -18.23
CA ASP A 259 69.37 -9.59 -19.47
C ASP A 259 69.80 -10.70 -20.46
N ASP A 260 70.88 -11.42 -20.13
CA ASP A 260 71.43 -12.51 -20.95
C ASP A 260 71.00 -13.92 -20.45
N ILE A 261 70.06 -14.00 -19.49
CA ILE A 261 69.54 -15.24 -18.88
C ILE A 261 68.06 -15.45 -19.23
#